data_AF-A0A8C8DQ35-F1
#
_entry.id   AF-A0A8C8DQ35-F1
#
_cell.length_a   1.000
_cell.length_b   1.000
_cell.length_c   1.000
_cell.angle_alpha   90.00
_cell.angle_beta   90.00
_cell.angle_gamma   90.00
#
_symmetry.space_group_name_H-M   'P 1'
#
loop_
_entity.id
_entity.type
_entity.pdbx_description
1 polymer ?
#
loop_
_entity_poly.entity_id
_entity_poly.type
_entity_poly.pdbx_seq_one_letter_code
_entity_poly.pdbx_strand_id
1 'polypeptide(L)'
;MLTRCRDRRMRVCHFRVGTCAPLPPSHTVIMGEVELSCRAYVKMYLHACLYPRGSINGLLLSSSSAEGAVCVTDCVPLRHSHLPLALPTQVALTQVDAWCSQTQQRIVGYYQANACASDSSPTQCALKISDKIAEQFDGAVLLMLDGSKMPPDYRVPPIVMYERKDSRWILKDKHMIMLRQWEETRAIASQMLEAGDHALLVDFDSHLDDITKDWTNQKLNAKIAELSSPPNGNI
;
A
#
# COMPACT_ATOMS: atom_id res chain seq x y z
N MET A 1 63.65 -64.26 -13.89
CA MET A 1 63.84 -63.86 -15.30
C MET A 1 62.52 -63.26 -15.78
N LEU A 2 62.38 -61.93 -15.91
CA LEU A 2 62.63 -61.18 -17.16
C LEU A 2 61.96 -61.90 -18.35
N THR A 3 61.01 -61.36 -19.13
CA THR A 3 60.97 -60.01 -19.70
C THR A 3 59.62 -59.73 -20.41
N ARG A 4 59.08 -58.51 -20.19
CA ARG A 4 58.37 -57.53 -21.05
C ARG A 4 57.47 -57.86 -22.28
N CYS A 5 56.50 -56.93 -22.41
CA CYS A 5 55.80 -56.39 -23.61
C CYS A 5 54.58 -57.17 -24.12
N ARG A 6 53.43 -56.57 -24.50
CA ARG A 6 53.05 -55.16 -24.75
C ARG A 6 51.50 -55.09 -24.81
N ASP A 7 50.97 -53.95 -24.37
CA ASP A 7 49.79 -53.24 -24.91
C ASP A 7 48.48 -54.00 -25.20
N ARG A 8 47.48 -53.81 -24.32
CA ARG A 8 46.05 -53.77 -24.70
C ARG A 8 45.30 -52.76 -23.85
N ARG A 9 44.95 -51.64 -24.48
CA ARG A 9 44.00 -50.63 -23.97
C ARG A 9 42.66 -51.29 -23.65
N MET A 10 42.27 -51.31 -22.37
CA MET A 10 40.91 -51.60 -21.95
C MET A 10 40.03 -50.37 -22.19
N ARG A 11 38.87 -50.59 -22.81
CA ARG A 11 37.80 -49.61 -22.98
C ARG A 11 37.20 -49.31 -21.61
N VAL A 12 37.29 -48.07 -21.18
CA VAL A 12 36.54 -47.56 -20.01
C VAL A 12 35.17 -47.10 -20.52
N CYS A 13 34.13 -47.71 -19.99
CA CYS A 13 32.74 -47.30 -20.22
C CYS A 13 32.55 -45.87 -19.69
N HIS A 14 32.24 -44.92 -20.58
CA HIS A 14 31.78 -43.59 -20.18
C HIS A 14 30.38 -43.69 -19.59
N PHE A 15 30.28 -43.64 -18.26
CA PHE A 15 29.07 -43.19 -17.58
C PHE A 15 28.90 -41.69 -17.90
N ARG A 16 27.88 -41.34 -18.70
CA ARG A 16 27.44 -39.95 -18.84
C ARG A 16 26.84 -39.53 -17.50
N VAL A 17 27.59 -38.75 -16.73
CA VAL A 17 27.04 -37.94 -15.63
C VAL A 17 26.19 -36.87 -16.31
N GLY A 18 24.87 -37.01 -16.20
CA GLY A 18 23.92 -35.99 -16.62
C GLY A 18 24.14 -34.75 -15.77
N THR A 19 24.73 -33.71 -16.35
CA THR A 19 24.73 -32.37 -15.77
C THR A 19 23.30 -31.86 -15.84
N CYS A 20 22.57 -31.88 -14.72
CA CYS A 20 21.38 -31.06 -14.56
C CYS A 20 21.81 -29.60 -14.77
N ALA A 21 21.45 -29.03 -15.90
CA ALA A 21 21.50 -27.59 -16.07
C ALA A 21 20.53 -26.97 -15.05
N PRO A 22 20.94 -25.97 -14.26
CA PRO A 22 19.99 -25.23 -13.45
C PRO A 22 18.97 -24.56 -14.39
N LEU A 23 17.70 -24.83 -14.14
CA LEU A 23 16.58 -24.14 -14.77
C LEU A 23 16.79 -22.62 -14.62
N PRO A 24 16.50 -21.81 -15.65
CA PRO A 24 16.53 -20.37 -15.48
C PRO A 24 15.47 -19.99 -14.43
N PRO A 25 15.75 -19.02 -13.54
CA PRO A 25 14.71 -18.47 -12.68
C PRO A 25 13.67 -17.80 -13.57
N SER A 26 12.55 -18.47 -13.79
CA SER A 26 11.34 -17.89 -14.34
C SER A 26 10.73 -16.98 -13.27
N HIS A 27 10.45 -15.74 -13.67
CA HIS A 27 10.06 -14.57 -12.87
C HIS A 27 11.23 -13.71 -12.39
N THR A 28 11.64 -12.78 -13.26
CA THR A 28 12.15 -11.47 -12.82
C THR A 28 11.10 -10.86 -11.91
N VAL A 29 11.32 -10.89 -10.59
CA VAL A 29 10.52 -10.10 -9.66
C VAL A 29 10.82 -8.64 -9.98
N ILE A 30 9.83 -7.91 -10.50
CA ILE A 30 9.93 -6.46 -10.66
C ILE A 30 9.93 -5.89 -9.25
N MET A 31 11.11 -5.55 -8.72
CA MET A 31 11.20 -4.73 -7.51
C MET A 31 10.42 -3.44 -7.75
N GLY A 32 9.30 -3.26 -7.06
CA GLY A 32 8.54 -2.02 -7.07
C GLY A 32 7.06 -2.10 -7.47
N GLU A 33 6.44 -3.27 -7.55
CA GLU A 33 4.97 -3.33 -7.64
C GLU A 33 4.32 -3.01 -6.29
N VAL A 34 3.28 -2.17 -6.30
CA VAL A 34 2.55 -1.76 -5.10
C VAL A 34 1.11 -2.22 -5.26
N GLU A 35 0.66 -3.08 -4.36
CA GLU A 35 -0.72 -3.58 -4.34
C GLU A 35 -1.53 -2.84 -3.28
N LEU A 36 -2.67 -2.25 -3.67
CA LEU A 36 -3.54 -1.51 -2.76
C LEU A 36 -4.84 -2.28 -2.53
N SER A 37 -5.15 -2.56 -1.27
CA SER A 37 -6.38 -3.28 -0.91
C SER A 37 -7.63 -2.41 -1.06
N CYS A 38 -8.78 -3.07 -1.26
CA CYS A 38 -10.10 -2.41 -1.25
C CYS A 38 -10.30 -1.59 0.04
N ARG A 39 -9.97 -2.16 1.21
CA ARG A 39 -10.12 -1.48 2.50
C ARG A 39 -9.31 -0.19 2.60
N ALA A 40 -8.04 -0.24 2.22
CA ALA A 40 -7.18 0.94 2.25
C ALA A 40 -7.70 2.03 1.32
N TYR A 41 -8.06 1.67 0.08
CA TYR A 41 -8.63 2.61 -0.88
C TYR A 41 -9.94 3.24 -0.38
N VAL A 42 -10.89 2.42 0.06
CA VAL A 42 -12.22 2.90 0.48
C VAL A 42 -12.09 3.86 1.66
N LYS A 43 -11.24 3.57 2.66
CA LYS A 43 -10.98 4.51 3.76
C LYS A 43 -10.37 5.83 3.27
N MET A 44 -9.37 5.77 2.38
CA MET A 44 -8.75 6.97 1.81
C MET A 44 -9.79 7.84 1.07
N TYR A 45 -10.63 7.20 0.26
CA TYR A 45 -11.72 7.85 -0.48
C TYR A 45 -12.76 8.49 0.44
N LEU A 46 -13.29 7.73 1.41
CA LEU A 46 -14.28 8.23 2.37
C LEU A 46 -13.70 9.37 3.21
N HIS A 47 -12.42 9.32 3.59
CA HIS A 47 -11.75 10.40 4.31
C HIS A 47 -11.74 11.70 3.49
N ALA A 48 -11.40 11.62 2.19
CA ALA A 48 -11.42 12.77 1.31
C ALA A 48 -12.84 13.30 1.05
N CYS A 49 -13.84 12.41 0.96
CA CYS A 49 -15.25 12.80 0.81
C CYS A 49 -15.84 13.44 2.08
N LEU A 50 -15.38 13.05 3.27
CA LEU A 50 -15.79 13.64 4.54
C LEU A 50 -15.31 15.11 4.66
N TYR A 51 -14.18 15.44 4.04
CA TYR A 51 -13.58 16.78 4.06
C TYR A 51 -13.29 17.32 2.64
N PRO A 52 -14.32 17.57 1.81
CA PRO A 52 -14.14 17.81 0.36
C PRO A 52 -13.43 19.13 0.00
N ARG A 53 -13.28 20.04 0.97
CA ARG A 53 -12.54 21.31 0.83
C ARG A 53 -11.30 21.38 1.71
N GLY A 54 -11.00 20.31 2.43
CA GLY A 54 -9.87 20.21 3.35
C GLY A 54 -8.66 19.55 2.68
N SER A 55 -7.49 19.75 3.27
CA SER A 55 -6.38 18.83 3.03
C SER A 55 -6.48 17.71 4.05
N ILE A 56 -6.41 16.48 3.56
CA ILE A 56 -6.46 15.28 4.39
C ILE A 56 -5.18 14.49 4.21
N ASN A 57 -4.80 13.73 5.24
CA ASN A 57 -3.67 12.82 5.15
C ASN A 57 -3.80 11.63 6.08
N GLY A 58 -2.95 10.62 5.86
CA GLY A 58 -2.85 9.48 6.76
C GLY A 58 -1.71 8.53 6.44
N LEU A 59 -1.66 7.42 7.18
CA LEU A 59 -0.61 6.41 7.08
C LEU A 59 -1.12 5.17 6.36
N LEU A 60 -0.24 4.54 5.59
CA LEU A 60 -0.51 3.30 4.86
C LEU A 60 0.12 2.14 5.61
N LEU A 61 -0.64 1.06 5.76
CA LEU A 61 -0.27 -0.07 6.61
C LEU A 61 -0.18 -1.38 5.83
N SER A 62 0.76 -2.22 6.23
CA SER A 62 0.91 -3.58 5.72
C SER A 62 0.99 -4.59 6.86
N SER A 63 0.27 -5.71 6.72
CA SER A 63 0.38 -6.87 7.61
C SER A 63 1.31 -7.97 7.08
N SER A 64 1.80 -7.84 5.84
CA SER A 64 2.72 -8.81 5.23
C SER A 64 3.47 -8.16 4.07
N SER A 65 4.80 -8.29 4.07
CA SER A 65 5.65 -7.95 2.94
C SER A 65 5.92 -9.24 2.17
N ALA A 66 5.27 -9.41 1.01
CA ALA A 66 5.73 -10.39 0.04
C ALA A 66 7.08 -9.94 -0.52
N GLU A 67 8.00 -10.87 -0.77
CA GLU A 67 9.32 -10.52 -1.33
C GLU A 67 9.14 -9.77 -2.66
N GLY A 68 9.56 -8.50 -2.68
CA GLY A 68 9.60 -7.65 -3.89
C GLY A 68 8.36 -6.78 -4.17
N ALA A 69 7.27 -6.92 -3.41
CA ALA A 69 6.06 -6.11 -3.59
C ALA A 69 5.54 -5.52 -2.26
N VAL A 70 5.09 -4.26 -2.31
CA VAL A 70 4.53 -3.56 -1.15
C VAL A 70 3.01 -3.73 -1.16
N CYS A 71 2.50 -4.55 -0.26
CA CYS A 71 1.05 -4.78 -0.12
C CYS A 71 0.48 -3.82 0.93
N VAL A 72 -0.21 -2.77 0.48
CA VAL A 72 -0.94 -1.85 1.35
C VAL A 72 -2.30 -2.47 1.68
N THR A 73 -2.39 -3.01 2.90
CA THR A 73 -3.55 -3.79 3.37
C THR A 73 -4.59 -2.96 4.11
N ASP A 74 -4.20 -1.84 4.69
CA ASP A 74 -5.08 -0.90 5.41
C ASP A 74 -4.48 0.51 5.42
N CYS A 75 -5.21 1.49 5.92
CA CYS A 75 -4.70 2.82 6.21
C CYS A 75 -5.30 3.40 7.50
N VAL A 76 -4.59 4.36 8.10
CA VAL A 76 -5.06 5.15 9.24
C VAL A 76 -5.24 6.61 8.80
N PRO A 77 -6.49 7.10 8.70
CA PRO A 77 -6.77 8.51 8.53
C PRO A 77 -6.23 9.31 9.71
N LEU A 78 -5.36 10.29 9.45
CA LEU A 78 -4.73 11.07 10.50
C LEU A 78 -5.41 12.41 10.70
N ARG A 79 -5.37 13.28 9.70
CA ARG A 79 -5.75 14.68 9.86
C ARG A 79 -6.60 15.18 8.72
N HIS A 80 -7.41 16.17 9.02
CA HIS A 80 -8.23 16.94 8.08
C HIS A 80 -7.94 18.45 8.10
N SER A 81 -6.75 18.81 8.60
CA SER A 81 -6.42 20.18 8.99
C SER A 81 -6.03 21.13 7.84
N HIS A 82 -6.43 22.39 7.98
CA HIS A 82 -5.97 23.54 7.20
C HIS A 82 -4.57 24.06 7.61
N LEU A 83 -3.98 23.53 8.70
CA LEU A 83 -2.67 23.95 9.23
C LEU A 83 -1.73 22.76 9.53
N PRO A 84 -0.44 22.83 9.15
CA PRO A 84 0.53 21.80 9.49
C PRO A 84 0.95 21.93 10.96
N LEU A 85 0.22 21.28 11.88
CA LEU A 85 0.56 21.24 13.30
C LEU A 85 1.46 20.04 13.61
N ALA A 86 2.66 20.32 14.11
CA ALA A 86 3.69 19.31 14.36
C ALA A 86 3.31 18.35 15.51
N LEU A 87 2.76 18.87 16.61
CA LEU A 87 2.50 18.09 17.82
C LEU A 87 1.42 17.01 17.63
N PRO A 88 0.20 17.30 17.12
CA PRO A 88 -0.80 16.27 16.85
C PRO A 88 -0.28 15.18 15.91
N THR A 89 0.50 15.57 14.90
CA THR A 89 1.12 14.62 13.96
C THR A 89 2.10 13.68 14.66
N GLN A 90 2.95 14.19 15.57
CA GLN A 90 3.91 13.35 16.31
C GLN A 90 3.22 12.37 17.26
N VAL A 91 2.17 12.83 17.96
CA VAL A 91 1.37 11.96 18.83
C VAL A 91 0.74 10.84 18.01
N ALA A 92 0.15 11.17 16.86
CA ALA A 92 -0.47 10.19 15.98
C ALA A 92 0.52 9.15 15.45
N LEU A 93 1.68 9.59 14.95
CA LEU A 93 2.73 8.69 14.47
C LEU A 93 3.19 7.73 15.57
N THR A 94 3.39 8.24 16.79
CA THR A 94 3.83 7.43 17.93
C THR A 94 2.78 6.39 18.35
N GLN A 95 1.50 6.77 18.41
CA GLN A 95 0.43 5.85 18.77
C GLN A 95 0.19 4.78 17.71
N VAL A 96 0.18 5.17 16.42
CA VAL A 96 0.00 4.22 15.33
C VAL A 96 1.17 3.24 15.27
N ASP A 97 2.41 3.69 15.47
CA ASP A 97 3.59 2.81 15.51
C ASP A 97 3.53 1.79 16.65
N ALA A 98 3.15 2.24 17.85
CA ALA A 98 2.96 1.36 19.01
C ALA A 98 1.85 0.32 18.77
N TRP A 99 0.74 0.72 18.14
CA TRP A 99 -0.36 -0.18 17.80
C TRP A 99 0.01 -1.16 16.69
N CYS A 100 0.75 -0.72 15.66
CA CYS A 100 1.28 -1.58 14.60
C CYS A 100 2.15 -2.71 15.18
N SER A 101 3.02 -2.36 16.13
CA SER A 101 3.87 -3.32 16.85
C SER A 101 3.06 -4.39 17.61
N GLN A 102 1.90 -4.02 18.16
CA GLN A 102 1.02 -4.95 18.90
C GLN A 102 0.18 -5.84 17.98
N THR A 103 -0.11 -5.38 16.77
CA THR A 103 -1.03 -6.05 15.82
C THR A 103 -0.33 -6.73 14.65
N GLN A 104 1.00 -6.84 14.71
CA GLN A 104 1.85 -7.37 13.63
C GLN A 104 1.64 -6.64 12.30
N GLN A 105 1.47 -5.32 12.36
CA GLN A 105 1.41 -4.45 11.20
C GLN A 105 2.64 -3.55 11.15
N ARG A 106 2.83 -2.87 10.02
CA ARG A 106 3.90 -1.89 9.82
C ARG A 106 3.40 -0.72 8.99
N ILE A 107 3.88 0.47 9.31
CA ILE A 107 3.72 1.66 8.47
C ILE A 107 4.62 1.51 7.22
N VAL A 108 4.01 1.48 6.04
CA VAL A 108 4.68 1.30 4.75
C VAL A 108 4.58 2.51 3.83
N GLY A 109 3.87 3.56 4.26
CA GLY A 109 3.75 4.76 3.45
C GLY A 109 2.85 5.83 4.04
N TYR A 110 2.65 6.87 3.24
CA TYR A 110 1.85 8.03 3.58
C TYR A 110 0.90 8.35 2.43
N TYR A 111 -0.29 8.87 2.75
CA TYR A 111 -1.17 9.43 1.74
C TYR A 111 -1.58 10.86 2.07
N GLN A 112 -1.86 11.64 1.03
CA GLN A 112 -2.34 13.01 1.15
C GLN A 112 -3.33 13.36 0.03
N ALA A 113 -4.36 14.13 0.34
CA ALA A 113 -5.11 14.91 -0.64
C ALA A 113 -4.92 16.40 -0.33
N ASN A 114 -4.70 17.21 -1.37
CA ASN A 114 -4.62 18.65 -1.23
C ASN A 114 -6.03 19.26 -1.27
N ALA A 115 -6.17 20.43 -0.64
CA ALA A 115 -7.44 21.18 -0.68
C ALA A 115 -7.82 21.63 -2.10
N CYS A 116 -6.82 21.87 -2.96
CA CYS A 116 -7.02 22.14 -4.38
C CYS A 116 -7.12 20.82 -5.16
N ALA A 117 -8.30 20.53 -5.71
CA ALA A 117 -8.56 19.26 -6.39
C ALA A 117 -7.67 18.99 -7.62
N SER A 118 -7.14 20.04 -8.27
CA SER A 118 -6.23 19.90 -9.42
C SER A 118 -4.75 19.76 -9.03
N ASP A 119 -4.41 19.94 -7.75
CA ASP A 119 -3.03 19.84 -7.26
C ASP A 119 -2.81 18.47 -6.60
N SER A 120 -2.07 17.59 -7.29
CA SER A 120 -1.65 16.28 -6.78
C SER A 120 -0.15 16.23 -6.45
N SER A 121 0.48 17.39 -6.21
CA SER A 121 1.88 17.47 -5.80
C SER A 121 2.03 17.27 -4.28
N PRO A 122 3.04 16.50 -3.82
CA PRO A 122 3.33 16.36 -2.41
C PRO A 122 3.71 17.70 -1.75
N THR A 123 3.20 17.93 -0.55
CA THR A 123 3.68 19.05 0.26
C THR A 123 5.06 18.74 0.85
N GLN A 124 5.80 19.78 1.25
CA GLN A 124 7.07 19.59 1.97
C GLN A 124 6.90 18.80 3.27
N CYS A 125 5.72 18.86 3.90
CA CYS A 125 5.40 18.08 5.09
C CYS A 125 5.25 16.58 4.73
N ALA A 126 4.48 16.26 3.67
CA ALA A 126 4.37 14.89 3.17
C ALA A 126 5.74 14.29 2.84
N LEU A 127 6.60 15.04 2.16
CA LEU A 127 7.95 14.58 1.83
C LEU A 127 8.77 14.26 3.08
N LYS A 128 8.74 15.13 4.10
CA LYS A 128 9.46 14.91 5.36
C LYS A 128 8.96 13.69 6.14
N ILE A 129 7.64 13.51 6.21
CA ILE A 129 7.04 12.34 6.88
C ILE A 129 7.38 11.08 6.10
N SER A 130 7.28 11.12 4.77
CA SER A 130 7.60 9.98 3.91
C SER A 130 9.08 9.62 4.00
N ASP A 131 9.99 10.59 4.06
CA ASP A 131 11.42 10.35 4.31
C ASP A 131 11.66 9.63 5.65
N LYS A 132 10.92 10.00 6.70
CA LYS A 132 11.00 9.33 8.00
C LYS A 132 10.48 7.90 7.97
N ILE A 133 9.41 7.63 7.23
CA ILE A 133 8.93 6.25 7.01
C ILE A 133 9.98 5.46 6.21
N ALA A 134 10.59 6.08 5.20
CA ALA A 134 11.62 5.45 4.38
C ALA A 134 12.96 5.20 5.10
N GLU A 135 13.20 5.82 6.25
CA GLU A 135 14.32 5.44 7.15
C GLU A 135 14.07 4.10 7.84
N GLN A 136 12.82 3.66 7.94
CA GLN A 136 12.41 2.42 8.62
C GLN A 136 11.96 1.32 7.64
N PHE A 137 11.56 1.71 6.43
CA PHE A 137 11.05 0.80 5.40
C PHE A 137 11.51 1.25 4.01
N ASP A 138 12.49 0.54 3.43
CA ASP A 138 13.08 0.87 2.13
C ASP A 138 12.06 0.93 0.98
N GLY A 139 10.97 0.18 1.09
CA GLY A 139 9.87 0.15 0.12
C GLY A 139 8.82 1.25 0.31
N ALA A 140 9.09 2.30 1.10
CA ALA A 140 8.09 3.30 1.45
C ALA A 140 7.47 3.98 0.23
N VAL A 141 6.14 4.14 0.27
CA VAL A 141 5.37 4.78 -0.80
C VAL A 141 4.66 6.05 -0.32
N LEU A 142 4.50 7.00 -1.24
CA LEU A 142 3.73 8.21 -1.02
C LEU A 142 2.60 8.27 -2.06
N LEU A 143 1.35 8.27 -1.59
CA LEU A 143 0.17 8.31 -2.43
C LEU A 143 -0.52 9.67 -2.35
N MET A 144 -0.62 10.35 -3.48
CA MET A 144 -1.39 11.58 -3.61
C MET A 144 -2.77 11.25 -4.20
N LEU A 145 -3.84 11.66 -3.54
CA LEU A 145 -5.18 11.58 -4.10
C LEU A 145 -5.42 12.76 -5.04
N ASP A 146 -5.84 12.45 -6.27
CA ASP A 146 -6.17 13.44 -7.30
C ASP A 146 -7.68 13.75 -7.23
N GLY A 147 -8.01 14.86 -6.58
CA GLY A 147 -9.39 15.32 -6.41
C GLY A 147 -10.13 15.51 -7.73
N SER A 148 -9.44 15.86 -8.82
CA SER A 148 -10.04 16.04 -10.15
C SER A 148 -10.55 14.74 -10.77
N LYS A 149 -10.06 13.58 -10.27
CA LYS A 149 -10.43 12.24 -10.74
C LYS A 149 -11.33 11.46 -9.77
N MET A 150 -11.71 12.06 -8.64
CA MET A 150 -12.64 11.45 -7.70
C MET A 150 -14.14 11.47 -8.10
N PRO A 151 -14.62 12.32 -9.04
CA PRO A 151 -16.01 12.22 -9.49
C PRO A 151 -16.37 10.80 -9.99
N PRO A 152 -17.62 10.34 -9.81
CA PRO A 152 -18.03 8.94 -10.03
C PRO A 152 -17.85 8.44 -11.47
N ASP A 153 -17.81 9.36 -12.45
CA ASP A 153 -17.65 9.03 -13.86
C ASP A 153 -16.20 8.65 -14.24
N TYR A 154 -15.23 8.93 -13.37
CA TYR A 154 -13.83 8.57 -13.63
C TYR A 154 -13.58 7.08 -13.41
N ARG A 155 -13.13 6.39 -14.48
CA ARG A 155 -12.89 4.94 -14.49
C ARG A 155 -11.49 4.52 -14.04
N VAL A 156 -10.61 5.46 -13.70
CA VAL A 156 -9.22 5.18 -13.28
C VAL A 156 -9.06 5.55 -11.82
N PRO A 157 -8.32 4.78 -11.00
CA PRO A 157 -8.05 5.14 -9.62
C PRO A 157 -7.48 6.58 -9.50
N PRO A 158 -8.05 7.44 -8.63
CA PRO A 158 -7.60 8.83 -8.45
C PRO A 158 -6.33 8.91 -7.61
N ILE A 159 -5.32 8.10 -7.91
CA ILE A 159 -4.07 7.99 -7.15
C ILE A 159 -2.88 8.32 -8.03
N VAL A 160 -1.99 9.14 -7.49
CA VAL A 160 -0.68 9.47 -8.03
C VAL A 160 0.36 8.97 -7.04
N MET A 161 1.20 8.01 -7.46
CA MET A 161 2.18 7.39 -6.58
C MET A 161 3.57 7.97 -6.79
N TYR A 162 4.26 8.19 -5.68
CA TYR A 162 5.67 8.53 -5.63
C TYR A 162 6.45 7.41 -4.95
N GLU A 163 7.61 7.10 -5.50
CA GLU A 163 8.59 6.19 -4.89
C GLU A 163 9.87 6.95 -4.57
N ARG A 164 10.64 6.42 -3.61
CA ARG A 164 11.93 6.99 -3.25
C ARG A 164 13.04 6.34 -4.10
N LYS A 165 13.75 7.14 -4.89
CA LYS A 165 14.98 6.75 -5.59
C LYS A 165 16.07 7.77 -5.30
N ASP A 166 17.25 7.31 -4.92
CA ASP A 166 18.42 8.17 -4.62
C ASP A 166 18.09 9.36 -3.70
N SER A 167 17.35 9.08 -2.62
CA SER A 167 16.88 10.07 -1.63
C SER A 167 15.93 11.15 -2.17
N ARG A 168 15.32 10.93 -3.34
CA ARG A 168 14.30 11.81 -3.91
C ARG A 168 13.00 11.06 -4.15
N TRP A 169 11.88 11.74 -3.90
CA TRP A 169 10.55 11.24 -4.24
C TRP A 169 10.26 11.55 -5.70
N ILE A 170 10.15 10.51 -6.52
CA ILE A 170 9.89 10.63 -7.95
C ILE A 170 8.51 10.08 -8.29
N LEU A 171 7.85 10.71 -9.26
CA LEU A 171 6.57 10.22 -9.78
C LEU A 171 6.77 8.86 -10.43
N LYS A 172 5.96 7.89 -10.02
CA LYS A 172 5.96 6.53 -10.56
C LYS A 172 4.95 6.39 -11.69
N ASP A 173 5.22 5.49 -12.63
CA ASP A 173 4.30 5.20 -13.74
C ASP A 173 2.96 4.69 -13.20
N LYS A 174 1.86 5.16 -13.80
CA LYS A 174 0.48 4.84 -13.41
C LYS A 174 0.16 3.34 -13.44
N HIS A 175 0.89 2.56 -14.24
CA HIS A 175 0.67 1.12 -14.38
C HIS A 175 1.23 0.28 -13.21
N MET A 176 1.92 0.90 -12.24
CA MET A 176 2.62 0.19 -11.17
C MET A 176 1.83 0.07 -9.85
N ILE A 177 0.67 0.74 -9.76
CA ILE A 177 -0.29 0.49 -8.66
C ILE A 177 -1.24 -0.60 -9.12
N MET A 178 -1.21 -1.73 -8.45
CA MET A 178 -2.14 -2.82 -8.67
C MET A 178 -3.35 -2.67 -7.75
N LEU A 179 -4.49 -2.37 -8.35
CA LEU A 179 -5.82 -2.48 -7.76
C LEU A 179 -6.56 -3.59 -8.49
N ARG A 180 -6.34 -4.85 -8.07
CA ARG A 180 -6.78 -6.04 -8.82
C ARG A 180 -8.30 -6.07 -9.09
N GLN A 181 -9.10 -5.51 -8.18
CA GLN A 181 -10.57 -5.49 -8.24
C GLN A 181 -11.07 -4.04 -8.21
N TRP A 182 -10.56 -3.23 -9.13
CA TRP A 182 -10.82 -1.80 -9.12
C TRP A 182 -12.31 -1.46 -9.30
N GLU A 183 -13.01 -2.11 -10.24
CA GLU A 183 -14.42 -1.80 -10.51
C GLU A 183 -15.29 -2.13 -9.29
N GLU A 184 -15.04 -3.26 -8.63
CA GLU A 184 -15.70 -3.67 -7.39
C GLU A 184 -15.37 -2.72 -6.24
N THR A 185 -14.09 -2.39 -6.07
CA THR A 185 -13.61 -1.44 -5.04
C THR A 185 -14.27 -0.08 -5.22
N ARG A 186 -14.39 0.41 -6.47
CA ARG A 186 -15.07 1.68 -6.79
C ARG A 186 -16.55 1.59 -6.47
N ALA A 187 -17.22 0.49 -6.84
CA ALA A 187 -18.63 0.29 -6.55
C ALA A 187 -18.91 0.30 -5.04
N ILE A 188 -18.07 -0.38 -4.24
CA ILE A 188 -18.17 -0.37 -2.76
C ILE A 188 -17.97 1.05 -2.22
N ALA A 189 -16.96 1.78 -2.69
CA ALA A 189 -16.71 3.15 -2.27
C ALA A 189 -17.90 4.07 -2.55
N SER A 190 -18.49 3.98 -3.75
CA SER A 190 -19.69 4.74 -4.15
C SER A 190 -20.89 4.37 -3.30
N GLN A 191 -21.15 3.06 -3.11
CA GLN A 191 -22.27 2.58 -2.30
C GLN A 191 -22.17 3.08 -0.85
N MET A 192 -20.98 3.03 -0.25
CA MET A 192 -20.75 3.52 1.12
C MET A 192 -20.91 5.04 1.22
N LEU A 193 -20.48 5.79 0.20
CA LEU A 193 -20.69 7.23 0.14
C LEU A 193 -22.19 7.57 0.08
N GLU A 194 -22.93 6.94 -0.83
CA GLU A 194 -24.38 7.13 -1.03
C GLU A 194 -25.20 6.74 0.20
N ALA A 195 -24.80 5.68 0.91
CA ALA A 195 -25.43 5.24 2.14
C ALA A 195 -25.11 6.13 3.37
N GLY A 196 -24.21 7.11 3.23
CA GLY A 196 -23.79 7.99 4.33
C GLY A 196 -22.75 7.37 5.26
N ASP A 197 -22.14 6.24 4.90
CA ASP A 197 -21.19 5.52 5.76
C ASP A 197 -19.84 6.21 5.92
N HIS A 198 -19.54 7.21 5.07
CA HIS A 198 -18.39 8.10 5.28
C HIS A 198 -18.43 8.79 6.66
N ALA A 199 -19.62 8.99 7.26
CA ALA A 199 -19.76 9.53 8.61
C ALA A 199 -19.34 8.56 9.73
N LEU A 200 -19.14 7.27 9.43
CA LEU A 200 -18.59 6.29 10.37
C LEU A 200 -17.06 6.38 10.46
N LEU A 201 -16.41 7.04 9.49
CA LEU A 201 -14.97 7.17 9.46
C LEU A 201 -14.51 8.13 10.57
N VAL A 202 -13.57 7.65 11.37
CA VAL A 202 -12.90 8.42 12.42
C VAL A 202 -11.46 8.61 12.00
N ASP A 203 -11.03 9.86 11.85
CA ASP A 203 -9.62 10.20 11.74
C ASP A 203 -9.01 10.54 13.11
N PHE A 204 -7.70 10.68 13.14
CA PHE A 204 -6.98 10.92 14.38
C PHE A 204 -7.27 12.29 14.99
N ASP A 205 -7.50 13.34 14.19
CA ASP A 205 -7.97 14.64 14.69
C ASP A 205 -9.31 14.47 15.44
N SER A 206 -10.28 13.75 14.86
CA SER A 206 -11.57 13.46 15.52
C SER A 206 -11.42 12.64 16.81
N HIS A 207 -10.44 11.74 16.87
CA HIS A 207 -10.10 10.98 18.07
C HIS A 207 -9.44 11.86 19.15
N LEU A 208 -8.63 12.84 18.77
CA LEU A 208 -8.05 13.78 19.74
C LEU A 208 -9.12 14.67 20.38
N ASP A 209 -10.17 15.02 19.63
CA ASP A 209 -11.34 15.73 20.16
C ASP A 209 -12.19 14.86 21.10
N ASP A 210 -12.28 13.55 20.82
CA ASP A 210 -13.01 12.57 21.62
C ASP A 210 -12.31 11.20 21.59
N ILE A 211 -11.58 10.91 22.66
CA ILE A 211 -10.74 9.70 22.78
C ILE A 211 -11.55 8.39 22.77
N THR A 212 -12.87 8.46 22.86
CA THR A 212 -13.74 7.27 22.76
C THR A 212 -13.94 6.82 21.31
N LYS A 213 -13.64 7.67 20.33
CA LYS A 213 -13.77 7.35 18.91
C LYS A 213 -12.61 6.48 18.42
N ASP A 214 -12.91 5.38 17.74
CA ASP A 214 -11.91 4.42 17.28
C ASP A 214 -11.29 4.81 15.93
N TRP A 215 -10.07 5.37 15.95
CA TRP A 215 -9.31 5.70 14.75
C TRP A 215 -8.83 4.48 13.94
N THR A 216 -8.87 3.26 14.50
CA THR A 216 -8.58 2.03 13.75
C THR A 216 -9.76 1.62 12.84
N ASN A 217 -10.93 2.22 13.07
CA ASN A 217 -12.13 2.10 12.25
C ASN A 217 -12.65 0.66 12.12
N GLN A 218 -12.66 -0.14 13.20
CA GLN A 218 -13.04 -1.57 13.12
C GLN A 218 -14.45 -1.79 12.58
N LYS A 219 -15.40 -0.94 12.96
CA LYS A 219 -16.79 -1.01 12.48
C LYS A 219 -16.87 -0.77 10.96
N LEU A 220 -16.14 0.22 10.47
CA LEU A 220 -16.04 0.52 9.04
C LEU A 220 -15.34 -0.63 8.28
N ASN A 221 -14.27 -1.19 8.86
CA ASN A 221 -13.54 -2.33 8.29
C ASN A 221 -14.45 -3.54 8.07
N ALA A 222 -15.28 -3.87 9.08
CA ALA A 222 -16.21 -4.99 8.99
C ALA A 222 -17.23 -4.78 7.87
N LYS A 223 -17.75 -3.56 7.73
CA LYS A 223 -18.71 -3.22 6.67
C LYS A 223 -18.07 -3.29 5.27
N ILE A 224 -16.84 -2.80 5.11
CA ILE A 224 -16.11 -2.94 3.84
C ILE A 224 -15.89 -4.42 3.53
N ALA A 225 -15.49 -5.22 4.52
CA ALA A 225 -15.25 -6.65 4.36
C ALA A 225 -16.52 -7.40 3.90
N GLU A 226 -17.68 -7.08 4.49
CA GLU A 226 -18.98 -7.61 4.11
C GLU A 226 -19.31 -7.29 2.64
N LEU A 227 -19.14 -6.04 2.21
CA LEU A 227 -19.40 -5.62 0.84
C LEU A 227 -18.40 -6.17 -0.18
N SER A 228 -17.16 -6.42 0.25
CA SER A 228 -16.10 -7.01 -0.59
C SER A 228 -16.17 -8.52 -0.70
N SER A 229 -16.98 -9.18 0.15
CA SER A 229 -17.15 -10.62 0.10
C SER A 229 -17.99 -10.98 -1.13
N PRO A 230 -17.62 -12.02 -1.90
CA PRO A 230 -18.48 -12.49 -2.98
C PRO A 230 -19.86 -12.81 -2.41
N PRO A 231 -20.96 -12.46 -3.10
CA PRO A 231 -22.29 -12.83 -2.65
C PRO A 231 -22.29 -14.35 -2.45
N ASN A 232 -22.59 -14.80 -1.24
CA ASN A 232 -22.77 -16.23 -0.96
C ASN A 232 -23.72 -16.76 -2.03
N GLY A 233 -23.17 -17.52 -2.98
CA GLY A 233 -23.97 -18.21 -3.98
C GLY A 233 -24.91 -19.12 -3.20
N ASN A 234 -26.19 -18.79 -3.21
CA ASN A 234 -27.19 -19.78 -2.86
C ASN A 234 -26.97 -20.99 -3.77
N ILE A 235 -26.86 -22.14 -3.12
CA ILE A 235 -26.76 -23.49 -3.67
C ILE A 235 -27.82 -23.71 -4.75
#